data_AF-A0A4S4HE09-F1
#
_entry.id   AF-A0A4S4HE09-F1
#
_cell.length_a   1.000
_cell.length_b   1.000
_cell.length_c   1.000
_cell.angle_alpha   90.00
_cell.angle_beta   90.00
_cell.angle_gamma   90.00
#
_symmetry.space_group_name_H-M   'P 1'
#
loop_
_entity.id
_entity.type
_entity.pdbx_description
1 polymer ?
#
loop_
_entity_poly.entity_id
_entity_poly.type
_entity_poly.pdbx_seq_one_letter_code
_entity_poly.pdbx_strand_id
1 'polypeptide(L)'
;MLKITAKYAGGLLLLTSFAIFLLVIILSLRDGKGINWILCIFFPAFVFTLFFPFTLIGSYYYYIHCPRKDSGRIRRFITSCFPAPVSVTELAPNHVLVQCDGLEYELAYTRMNISPEGSPKLNYQRTYIVSVYFAHPDEAPTDAYLDEFFNNWNSYQQGKEACSNLMMDKNSIDAFYFEKQGLNPEIIKKSIAEIKYIISRYNLIPLHVKKTE
;
A
#
# COMPACT_ATOMS: atom_id res chain seq x y z
N MET A 1 13.29 9.80 -3.51
CA MET A 1 13.31 8.45 -4.09
C MET A 1 13.50 8.38 -5.62
N LEU A 2 13.07 9.35 -6.43
CA LEU A 2 13.36 9.40 -7.88
C LEU A 2 14.88 9.39 -8.20
N LYS A 3 15.69 9.98 -7.32
CA LYS A 3 17.17 9.91 -7.36
C LYS A 3 17.71 8.48 -7.22
N ILE A 4 16.97 7.57 -6.58
CA ILE A 4 17.45 6.22 -6.24
C ILE A 4 17.26 5.30 -7.45
N THR A 5 16.08 5.32 -8.07
CA THR A 5 15.81 4.56 -9.30
C THR A 5 16.53 5.09 -10.52
N ALA A 6 16.68 6.41 -10.68
CA ALA A 6 17.53 6.95 -11.75
C ALA A 6 19.00 6.51 -11.58
N LYS A 7 19.49 6.42 -10.34
CA LYS A 7 20.86 5.99 -10.03
C LYS A 7 21.05 4.48 -10.21
N TYR A 8 20.07 3.65 -9.85
CA TYR A 8 20.15 2.19 -10.04
C TYR A 8 19.82 1.74 -11.47
N ALA A 9 18.79 2.28 -12.12
CA ALA A 9 18.47 1.97 -13.51
C ALA A 9 19.52 2.54 -14.47
N GLY A 10 19.98 3.77 -14.24
CA GLY A 10 21.10 4.36 -14.97
C GLY A 10 22.41 3.60 -14.72
N GLY A 11 22.68 3.21 -13.48
CA GLY A 11 23.84 2.38 -13.13
C GLY A 11 23.81 0.99 -13.77
N LEU A 12 22.66 0.33 -13.80
CA LEU A 12 22.48 -0.96 -14.46
C LEU A 12 22.66 -0.85 -15.98
N LEU A 13 22.09 0.19 -16.61
CA LEU A 13 22.26 0.45 -18.05
C LEU A 13 23.71 0.78 -18.42
N LEU A 14 24.44 1.49 -17.56
CA LEU A 14 25.87 1.75 -17.73
C LEU A 14 26.70 0.47 -17.58
N LEU A 15 26.39 -0.36 -16.59
CA LEU A 15 27.04 -1.66 -16.38
C LEU A 15 26.80 -2.62 -17.54
N THR A 16 25.58 -2.74 -18.04
CA THR A 16 25.28 -3.59 -19.20
C THR A 16 25.95 -3.08 -20.47
N SER A 17 25.93 -1.76 -20.69
CA SER A 17 26.63 -1.13 -21.82
C SER A 17 28.15 -1.37 -21.76
N PHE A 18 28.75 -1.26 -20.57
CA PHE A 18 30.17 -1.53 -20.36
C PHE A 18 30.53 -3.02 -20.51
N ALA A 19 29.69 -3.92 -19.99
CA ALA A 19 29.87 -5.36 -20.14
C ALA A 19 29.80 -5.79 -21.62
N ILE A 20 28.87 -5.22 -22.39
CA ILE A 20 28.76 -5.47 -23.83
C ILE A 20 29.98 -4.93 -24.57
N PHE A 21 30.45 -3.73 -24.24
CA PHE A 21 31.67 -3.15 -24.80
C PHE A 21 32.90 -4.05 -24.57
N LEU A 22 33.11 -4.51 -23.33
CA LEU A 22 34.18 -5.45 -22.99
C LEU A 22 34.06 -6.77 -23.75
N LEU A 23 32.84 -7.31 -23.87
CA LEU A 23 32.59 -8.57 -24.57
C LEU A 23 32.88 -8.47 -26.07
N VAL A 24 32.53 -7.35 -26.71
CA VAL A 24 32.86 -7.08 -28.13
C VAL A 24 34.37 -6.97 -28.34
N ILE A 25 35.10 -6.32 -27.42
CA ILE A 25 36.57 -6.26 -27.46
C ILE A 25 37.20 -7.65 -27.32
N ILE A 26 36.75 -8.44 -26.33
CA ILE A 26 37.27 -9.78 -26.08
C ILE A 26 37.04 -10.70 -27.29
N LEU A 27 35.84 -10.68 -27.87
CA LEU A 27 35.52 -11.46 -29.08
C LEU A 27 36.33 -11.02 -30.29
N SER A 28 36.53 -9.71 -30.48
CA SER A 28 37.33 -9.18 -31.60
C SER A 28 38.81 -9.55 -31.48
N LEU A 29 39.38 -9.50 -30.27
CA LEU A 29 40.75 -9.92 -30.00
C LEU A 29 40.94 -11.44 -30.19
N ARG A 30 39.94 -12.25 -29.83
CA ARG A 30 39.96 -13.71 -29.97
C ARG A 30 39.93 -14.17 -31.44
N ASP A 31 39.14 -13.48 -32.27
CA ASP A 31 38.96 -13.85 -33.68
C ASP A 31 40.05 -13.30 -34.60
N GLY A 32 41.02 -12.54 -34.08
CA GLY A 32 42.12 -11.95 -34.85
C GLY A 32 41.68 -10.91 -35.89
N LYS A 33 40.40 -10.54 -35.90
CA LYS A 33 39.83 -9.50 -36.75
C LYS A 33 40.05 -8.15 -36.06
N GLY A 34 40.56 -7.16 -36.79
CA GLY A 34 40.76 -5.81 -36.26
C GLY A 34 39.50 -5.27 -35.58
N ILE A 35 39.67 -4.54 -34.48
CA ILE A 35 38.54 -4.01 -33.67
C ILE A 35 37.71 -3.06 -34.52
N ASN A 36 36.41 -3.36 -34.68
CA ASN A 36 35.48 -2.44 -35.30
C ASN A 36 35.05 -1.35 -34.29
N TRP A 37 35.84 -0.29 -34.22
CA TRP A 37 35.63 0.84 -33.30
C TRP A 37 34.28 1.52 -33.46
N ILE A 38 33.71 1.52 -34.68
CA ILE A 38 32.37 2.03 -34.94
C ILE A 38 31.36 1.19 -34.13
N LEU A 39 31.43 -0.14 -34.24
CA LEU A 39 30.52 -1.00 -33.49
C LEU A 39 30.70 -0.87 -31.98
N CYS A 40 31.95 -0.77 -31.50
CA CYS A 40 32.26 -0.60 -30.08
C CYS A 40 31.71 0.71 -29.48
N ILE A 41 31.73 1.82 -30.23
CA ILE A 41 31.27 3.13 -29.72
C ILE A 41 29.76 3.29 -29.90
N PHE A 42 29.22 2.89 -31.06
CA PHE A 42 27.82 3.12 -31.39
C PHE A 42 26.87 2.13 -30.71
N PHE A 43 27.30 0.90 -30.41
CA PHE A 43 26.41 -0.09 -29.80
C PHE A 43 25.99 0.29 -28.35
N PRO A 44 26.90 0.71 -27.45
CA PRO A 44 26.52 1.25 -26.14
C PRO A 44 25.61 2.48 -26.23
N ALA A 45 25.93 3.41 -27.14
CA ALA A 45 25.12 4.61 -27.36
C ALA A 45 23.72 4.26 -27.87
N PHE A 46 23.60 3.27 -28.75
CA PHE A 46 22.33 2.76 -29.27
C PHE A 46 21.48 2.12 -28.16
N VAL A 47 22.07 1.26 -27.33
CA VAL A 47 21.39 0.64 -26.17
C VAL A 47 20.89 1.73 -25.22
N PHE A 48 21.73 2.71 -24.87
CA PHE A 48 21.31 3.81 -24.00
C PHE A 48 20.16 4.62 -24.64
N THR A 49 20.28 5.01 -25.90
CA THR A 49 19.26 5.80 -26.61
C THR A 49 17.92 5.06 -26.73
N LEU A 50 17.96 3.74 -26.93
CA LEU A 50 16.77 2.92 -27.05
C LEU A 50 16.09 2.68 -25.69
N PHE A 51 16.84 2.33 -24.65
CA PHE A 51 16.28 1.91 -23.35
C PHE A 51 16.03 3.06 -22.37
N PHE A 52 16.77 4.17 -22.48
CA PHE A 52 16.59 5.33 -21.61
C PHE A 52 15.17 5.92 -21.65
N PRO A 53 14.53 6.12 -22.82
CA PRO A 53 13.13 6.55 -22.90
C PRO A 53 12.17 5.61 -22.15
N PHE A 54 12.34 4.29 -22.27
CA PHE A 54 11.50 3.33 -21.56
C PHE A 54 11.68 3.40 -20.04
N THR A 55 12.91 3.58 -19.55
CA THR A 55 13.14 3.77 -18.11
C THR A 55 12.55 5.08 -17.59
N LEU A 56 12.60 6.16 -18.37
CA LEU A 56 11.94 7.41 -18.04
C LEU A 56 10.41 7.26 -18.01
N ILE A 57 9.82 6.62 -19.02
CA ILE A 57 8.37 6.36 -19.07
C ILE A 57 7.94 5.48 -17.90
N GLY A 58 8.67 4.40 -17.63
CA GLY A 58 8.40 3.50 -16.50
C GLY A 58 8.50 4.23 -15.16
N SER A 59 9.52 5.07 -15.00
CA SER A 59 9.69 5.92 -13.82
C SER A 59 8.55 6.92 -13.68
N TYR A 60 8.21 7.65 -14.74
CA TYR A 60 7.07 8.59 -14.75
C TYR A 60 5.76 7.89 -14.37
N TYR A 61 5.51 6.72 -14.95
CA TYR A 61 4.32 5.94 -14.67
C TYR A 61 4.27 5.51 -13.19
N TYR A 62 5.37 5.00 -12.64
CA TYR A 62 5.42 4.52 -11.26
C TYR A 62 5.40 5.65 -10.23
N TYR A 63 6.05 6.79 -10.50
CA TYR A 63 6.20 7.87 -9.53
C TYR A 63 5.13 8.95 -9.60
N ILE A 64 4.46 9.12 -10.75
CA ILE A 64 3.48 10.19 -10.94
C ILE A 64 2.11 9.60 -11.23
N HIS A 65 2.02 8.68 -12.19
CA HIS A 65 0.72 8.17 -12.64
C HIS A 65 0.07 7.21 -11.64
N CYS A 66 0.80 6.21 -11.13
CA CYS A 66 0.29 5.28 -10.13
C CYS A 66 -0.19 5.99 -8.84
N PRO A 67 0.61 6.88 -8.22
CA PRO A 67 0.19 7.56 -7.00
C PRO A 67 -1.04 8.44 -7.21
N ARG A 68 -1.14 9.15 -8.34
CA ARG A 68 -2.35 9.92 -8.69
C ARG A 68 -3.59 9.05 -8.82
N LYS A 69 -3.44 7.85 -9.41
CA LYS A 69 -4.55 6.90 -9.56
C LYS A 69 -5.01 6.36 -8.21
N ASP A 70 -4.09 6.10 -7.30
CA ASP A 70 -4.39 5.58 -5.97
C ASP A 70 -5.03 6.65 -5.09
N SER A 71 -4.54 7.89 -5.15
CA SER A 71 -5.17 9.05 -4.48
C SER A 71 -6.59 9.30 -4.98
N GLY A 72 -6.79 9.23 -6.31
CA GLY A 72 -8.12 9.33 -6.89
C GLY A 72 -9.10 8.23 -6.45
N ARG A 73 -8.60 7.03 -6.13
CA ARG A 73 -9.41 5.92 -5.61
C ARG A 73 -9.82 6.15 -4.16
N ILE A 74 -8.86 6.51 -3.31
CA ILE A 74 -9.12 6.85 -1.91
C ILE A 74 -10.12 7.99 -1.81
N ARG A 75 -9.93 9.06 -2.58
CA ARG A 75 -10.84 10.20 -2.57
C ARG A 75 -12.26 9.80 -2.95
N ARG A 76 -12.42 8.96 -3.99
CA ARG A 76 -13.74 8.41 -4.34
C ARG A 76 -14.33 7.60 -3.20
N PHE A 77 -13.56 6.67 -2.63
CA PHE A 77 -14.00 5.87 -1.49
C PHE A 77 -14.51 6.73 -0.33
N ILE A 78 -13.76 7.77 0.05
CA ILE A 78 -14.18 8.70 1.10
C ILE A 78 -15.50 9.37 0.72
N THR A 79 -15.58 9.97 -0.47
CA THR A 79 -16.76 10.73 -0.90
C THR A 79 -18.01 9.88 -1.07
N SER A 80 -17.88 8.62 -1.46
CA SER A 80 -19.02 7.74 -1.76
C SER A 80 -19.45 6.87 -0.59
N CYS A 81 -18.53 6.51 0.31
CA CYS A 81 -18.75 5.46 1.30
C CYS A 81 -18.59 5.93 2.75
N PHE A 82 -17.77 6.94 3.03
CA PHE A 82 -17.52 7.36 4.40
C PHE A 82 -18.68 8.24 4.92
N PRO A 83 -19.16 8.03 6.16
CA PRO A 83 -20.11 8.92 6.79
C PRO A 83 -19.45 10.28 7.05
N ALA A 84 -20.06 11.35 6.54
CA ALA A 84 -19.75 12.78 6.79
C ALA A 84 -18.36 13.09 7.41
N PRO A 85 -17.26 12.95 6.64
CA PRO A 85 -15.92 13.23 7.15
C PRO A 85 -15.78 14.72 7.52
N VAL A 86 -15.29 14.97 8.73
CA VAL A 86 -15.05 16.33 9.27
C VAL A 86 -13.76 16.90 8.69
N SER A 87 -12.71 16.09 8.61
CA SER A 87 -11.43 16.48 8.02
C SER A 87 -10.76 15.28 7.33
N VAL A 88 -9.98 15.54 6.30
CA VAL A 88 -9.18 14.54 5.60
C VAL A 88 -7.76 15.09 5.44
N THR A 89 -6.78 14.37 5.98
CA THR A 89 -5.35 14.72 5.89
C THR A 89 -4.63 13.69 5.04
N GLU A 90 -4.03 14.11 3.93
CA GLU A 90 -3.24 13.22 3.08
C GLU A 90 -1.83 13.00 3.67
N LEU A 91 -1.48 11.75 3.99
CA LEU A 91 -0.14 11.37 4.45
C LEU A 91 0.72 10.89 3.27
N ALA A 92 0.12 10.05 2.42
CA ALA A 92 0.70 9.59 1.17
C ALA A 92 -0.41 9.38 0.12
N PRO A 93 -0.05 9.21 -1.17
CA PRO A 93 -1.05 9.08 -2.23
C PRO A 93 -2.03 7.91 -2.05
N ASN A 94 -1.66 6.88 -1.30
CA ASN A 94 -2.49 5.72 -0.98
C ASN A 94 -2.78 5.60 0.53
N HIS A 95 -2.60 6.67 1.29
CA HIS A 95 -2.73 6.64 2.75
C HIS A 95 -3.18 8.01 3.28
N VAL A 96 -4.33 8.06 3.94
CA VAL A 96 -4.92 9.29 4.45
C VAL A 96 -5.52 9.08 5.84
N LEU A 97 -5.54 10.15 6.65
CA LEU A 97 -6.28 10.18 7.91
C LEU A 97 -7.63 10.85 7.66
N VAL A 98 -8.69 10.27 8.18
CA VAL A 98 -10.06 10.77 8.08
C VAL A 98 -10.62 10.96 9.48
N GLN A 99 -11.00 12.18 9.83
CA GLN A 99 -11.67 12.46 11.09
C GLN A 99 -13.18 12.39 10.89
N CYS A 100 -13.86 11.58 11.70
CA CYS A 100 -15.31 11.42 11.65
C CYS A 100 -15.82 11.10 13.06
N ASP A 101 -16.92 11.74 13.49
CA ASP A 101 -17.61 11.37 14.72
C ASP A 101 -16.76 11.39 16.01
N GLY A 102 -15.72 12.24 16.05
CA GLY A 102 -14.78 12.34 17.18
C GLY A 102 -13.67 11.29 17.18
N LEU A 103 -13.62 10.43 16.16
CA LEU A 103 -12.57 9.42 15.95
C LEU A 103 -11.71 9.79 14.74
N GLU A 104 -10.44 9.36 14.80
CA GLU A 104 -9.53 9.44 13.66
C GLU A 104 -9.34 8.05 13.07
N TYR A 105 -9.61 7.94 11.77
CA TYR A 105 -9.51 6.71 11.01
C TYR A 105 -8.31 6.80 10.07
N GLU A 106 -7.46 5.79 10.11
CA GLU A 106 -6.42 5.58 9.12
C GLU A 106 -7.02 4.84 7.92
N LEU A 107 -7.01 5.46 6.75
CA LEU A 107 -7.48 4.85 5.51
C LEU A 107 -6.30 4.59 4.58
N ALA A 108 -6.02 3.31 4.34
CA ALA A 108 -4.99 2.86 3.41
C ALA A 108 -5.60 2.14 2.20
N TYR A 109 -5.00 2.34 1.04
CA TYR A 109 -5.31 1.58 -0.17
C TYR A 109 -4.10 0.75 -0.60
N THR A 110 -4.31 -0.55 -0.75
CA THR A 110 -3.23 -1.49 -1.08
C THR A 110 -3.71 -2.61 -1.99
N ARG A 111 -2.78 -3.49 -2.38
CA ARG A 111 -3.06 -4.76 -3.06
C ARG A 111 -2.66 -5.91 -2.15
N MET A 112 -3.63 -6.57 -1.55
CA MET A 112 -3.39 -7.74 -0.71
C MET A 112 -3.38 -9.00 -1.54
N ASN A 113 -2.43 -9.89 -1.25
CA ASN A 113 -2.49 -11.25 -1.73
C ASN A 113 -3.49 -12.02 -0.86
N ILE A 114 -4.56 -12.52 -1.48
CA ILE A 114 -5.58 -13.34 -0.80
C ILE A 114 -5.44 -14.82 -1.15
N SER A 115 -4.33 -15.21 -1.79
CA SER A 115 -4.10 -16.62 -2.10
C SER A 115 -3.91 -17.42 -0.82
N PRO A 116 -4.47 -18.64 -0.75
CA PRO A 116 -4.17 -19.57 0.34
C PRO A 116 -2.65 -19.76 0.48
N GLU A 117 -2.22 -19.94 1.71
CA GLU A 117 -0.81 -20.18 2.02
C GLU A 117 -0.30 -21.41 1.24
N GLY A 118 0.87 -21.30 0.63
CA GLY A 118 1.44 -22.34 -0.24
C GLY A 118 0.87 -22.41 -1.67
N SER A 119 -0.07 -21.53 -2.04
CA SER A 119 -0.55 -21.48 -3.43
C SER A 119 0.52 -20.95 -4.38
N PRO A 120 0.80 -21.64 -5.50
CA PRO A 120 1.74 -21.14 -6.52
C PRO A 120 1.20 -19.92 -7.28
N LYS A 121 -0.11 -19.67 -7.20
CA LYS A 121 -0.76 -18.58 -7.92
C LYS A 121 -1.05 -17.43 -6.97
N LEU A 122 -0.34 -16.32 -7.14
CA LEU A 122 -0.59 -15.08 -6.41
C LEU A 122 -1.86 -14.40 -6.93
N ASN A 123 -2.79 -14.07 -6.02
CA ASN A 123 -4.04 -13.41 -6.33
C ASN A 123 -4.12 -12.09 -5.57
N TYR A 124 -3.64 -11.04 -6.20
CA TYR A 124 -3.69 -9.70 -5.65
C TYR A 124 -5.08 -9.09 -5.86
N GLN A 125 -5.73 -8.75 -4.77
CA GLN A 125 -6.95 -7.95 -4.76
C GLN A 125 -6.67 -6.56 -4.22
N ARG A 126 -7.39 -5.58 -4.78
CA ARG A 126 -7.30 -4.20 -4.33
C ARG A 126 -8.21 -4.04 -3.12
N THR A 127 -7.65 -3.50 -2.06
CA THR A 127 -8.28 -3.48 -0.74
C THR A 127 -8.15 -2.10 -0.14
N TYR A 128 -9.25 -1.61 0.42
CA TYR A 128 -9.28 -0.46 1.30
C TYR A 128 -9.26 -0.97 2.74
N ILE A 129 -8.38 -0.43 3.55
CA ILE A 129 -8.25 -0.75 4.97
C ILE A 129 -8.62 0.51 5.73
N VAL A 130 -9.58 0.41 6.64
CA VAL A 130 -9.96 1.49 7.54
C VAL A 130 -9.63 1.04 8.96
N SER A 131 -8.66 1.69 9.58
CA SER A 131 -8.15 1.32 10.90
C SER A 131 -8.45 2.41 11.91
N VAL A 132 -8.84 2.03 13.12
CA VAL A 132 -8.86 2.93 14.28
C VAL A 132 -7.96 2.37 15.35
N TYR A 133 -7.01 3.18 15.81
CA TYR A 133 -6.10 2.82 16.87
C TYR A 133 -6.65 3.27 18.22
N PHE A 134 -6.41 2.45 19.25
CA PHE A 134 -6.83 2.76 20.61
C PHE A 134 -5.82 2.25 21.62
N ALA A 135 -5.89 2.82 22.83
CA ALA A 135 -5.23 2.36 24.02
C ALA A 135 -6.30 1.90 25.03
N HIS A 136 -5.87 1.03 25.94
CA HIS A 136 -6.71 0.62 27.06
C HIS A 136 -6.62 1.65 28.20
N PRO A 137 -7.71 1.90 28.94
CA PRO A 137 -7.64 2.64 30.19
C PRO A 137 -6.80 1.84 31.21
N ASP A 138 -5.81 2.48 31.84
CA ASP A 138 -4.82 1.83 32.73
C ASP A 138 -5.42 1.15 33.98
N GLU A 139 -4.87 -0.04 34.35
CA GLU A 139 -4.75 -0.74 35.67
C GLU A 139 -5.04 -2.25 35.68
N ALA A 140 -5.59 -2.85 34.62
CA ALA A 140 -5.70 -4.32 34.54
C ALA A 140 -4.50 -4.91 33.78
N PRO A 141 -3.99 -6.12 34.14
CA PRO A 141 -2.98 -6.78 33.33
C PRO A 141 -3.52 -6.91 31.90
N THR A 142 -2.87 -6.20 30.99
CA THR A 142 -3.37 -5.83 29.66
C THR A 142 -3.84 -7.04 28.86
N ASP A 143 -3.24 -8.20 29.10
CA ASP A 143 -3.49 -9.42 28.34
C ASP A 143 -4.76 -10.16 28.78
N ALA A 144 -5.17 -10.16 30.06
CA ALA A 144 -6.34 -10.92 30.51
C ALA A 144 -7.68 -10.29 30.08
N TYR A 145 -7.77 -8.96 30.15
CA TYR A 145 -8.94 -8.22 29.70
C TYR A 145 -9.07 -8.26 28.17
N LEU A 146 -7.93 -8.18 27.46
CA LEU A 146 -7.87 -8.35 26.02
C LEU A 146 -8.23 -9.77 25.60
N ASP A 147 -7.73 -10.80 26.26
CA ASP A 147 -8.05 -12.20 25.96
C ASP A 147 -9.53 -12.47 26.18
N GLU A 148 -10.13 -11.98 27.27
CA GLU A 148 -11.57 -12.08 27.50
C GLU A 148 -12.38 -11.31 26.44
N PHE A 149 -11.90 -10.14 26.04
CA PHE A 149 -12.50 -9.35 24.96
C PHE A 149 -12.41 -10.05 23.60
N PHE A 150 -11.25 -10.60 23.22
CA PHE A 150 -11.02 -11.35 21.98
C PHE A 150 -11.79 -12.67 21.95
N ASN A 151 -11.87 -13.36 23.09
CA ASN A 151 -12.70 -14.56 23.21
C ASN A 151 -14.18 -14.22 23.02
N ASN A 152 -14.63 -13.09 23.56
CA ASN A 152 -16.00 -12.60 23.39
C ASN A 152 -16.25 -12.00 22.00
N TRP A 153 -15.22 -11.55 21.29
CA TRP A 153 -15.33 -10.95 19.96
C TRP A 153 -15.91 -11.93 18.95
N ASN A 154 -15.40 -13.17 18.91
CA ASN A 154 -15.91 -14.20 17.99
C ASN A 154 -17.40 -14.47 18.20
N SER A 155 -17.86 -14.50 19.46
CA SER A 155 -19.29 -14.61 19.78
C SER A 155 -20.07 -13.34 19.44
N TYR A 156 -19.47 -12.17 19.63
CA TYR A 156 -20.09 -10.87 19.35
C TYR A 156 -20.36 -10.65 17.84
N GLN A 157 -19.42 -11.09 16.99
CA GLN A 157 -19.53 -10.94 15.53
C GLN A 157 -20.57 -11.88 14.91
N GLN A 158 -20.90 -12.99 15.57
CA GLN A 158 -21.83 -13.99 15.02
C GLN A 158 -23.19 -13.35 14.70
N GLY A 159 -23.58 -13.41 13.43
CA GLY A 159 -24.86 -12.89 12.93
C GLY A 159 -24.91 -11.37 12.71
N LYS A 160 -23.82 -10.62 12.95
CA LYS A 160 -23.78 -9.17 12.72
C LYS A 160 -23.16 -8.81 11.38
N GLU A 161 -23.99 -8.38 10.43
CA GLU A 161 -23.55 -7.89 9.13
C GLU A 161 -22.52 -6.74 9.24
N ALA A 162 -22.69 -5.84 10.22
CA ALA A 162 -21.79 -4.71 10.45
C ALA A 162 -20.35 -5.14 10.81
N CYS A 163 -20.19 -6.31 11.43
CA CYS A 163 -18.91 -6.87 11.84
C CYS A 163 -18.23 -7.73 10.76
N SER A 164 -18.92 -8.05 9.66
CA SER A 164 -18.43 -8.99 8.63
C SER A 164 -17.08 -8.62 8.02
N ASN A 165 -16.73 -7.34 8.03
CA ASN A 165 -15.48 -6.81 7.47
C ASN A 165 -14.49 -6.35 8.57
N LEU A 166 -14.86 -6.47 9.85
CA LEU A 166 -14.05 -6.01 10.97
C LEU A 166 -13.14 -7.12 11.47
N MET A 167 -11.86 -6.80 11.63
CA MET A 167 -10.92 -7.58 12.43
C MET A 167 -10.43 -6.72 13.59
N MET A 168 -10.21 -7.38 14.69
CA MET A 168 -9.68 -6.79 15.92
C MET A 168 -8.23 -7.23 16.04
N ASP A 169 -7.34 -6.29 16.34
CA ASP A 169 -5.95 -6.53 16.73
C ASP A 169 -5.68 -5.84 18.08
N LYS A 170 -4.54 -6.12 18.71
CA LYS A 170 -4.23 -5.75 20.10
C LYS A 170 -4.53 -4.30 20.43
N ASN A 171 -4.27 -3.38 19.48
CA ASN A 171 -4.44 -1.94 19.66
C ASN A 171 -5.19 -1.28 18.47
N SER A 172 -5.88 -2.06 17.62
CA SER A 172 -6.62 -1.52 16.48
C SER A 172 -7.86 -2.32 16.12
N ILE A 173 -8.85 -1.63 15.55
CA ILE A 173 -9.95 -2.26 14.83
C ILE A 173 -9.78 -1.91 13.36
N ASP A 174 -9.61 -2.93 12.53
CA ASP A 174 -9.38 -2.81 11.10
C ASP A 174 -10.60 -3.29 10.33
N ALA A 175 -11.04 -2.50 9.35
CA ALA A 175 -12.10 -2.86 8.42
C ALA A 175 -11.53 -3.07 7.01
N PHE A 176 -11.77 -4.25 6.43
CA PHE A 176 -11.24 -4.63 5.13
C PHE A 176 -12.33 -4.62 4.06
N TYR A 177 -12.14 -3.82 3.00
CA TYR A 177 -13.09 -3.73 1.88
C TYR A 177 -12.41 -4.05 0.55
N PHE A 178 -12.82 -5.16 -0.07
CA PHE A 178 -12.26 -5.62 -1.34
C PHE A 178 -13.00 -5.00 -2.53
N GLU A 179 -12.30 -4.25 -3.39
CA GLU A 179 -12.90 -3.53 -4.52
C GLU A 179 -13.66 -4.46 -5.48
N LYS A 180 -13.19 -5.71 -5.66
CA LYS A 180 -13.82 -6.71 -6.54
C LYS A 180 -15.15 -7.26 -6.02
N GLN A 181 -15.37 -7.23 -4.71
CA GLN A 181 -16.59 -7.75 -4.09
C GLN A 181 -17.75 -6.74 -4.15
N GLY A 182 -17.48 -5.53 -4.62
CA GLY A 182 -18.43 -4.42 -4.65
C GLY A 182 -18.41 -3.65 -3.33
N LEU A 183 -18.07 -2.36 -3.42
CA LEU A 183 -18.15 -1.48 -2.26
C LEU A 183 -19.62 -1.14 -2.02
N ASN A 184 -20.16 -1.56 -0.88
CA ASN A 184 -21.51 -1.19 -0.45
C ASN A 184 -21.44 -0.06 0.60
N PRO A 185 -21.81 1.19 0.26
CA PRO A 185 -21.75 2.32 1.18
C PRO A 185 -22.51 2.09 2.49
N GLU A 186 -23.65 1.38 2.45
CA GLU A 186 -24.47 1.16 3.64
C GLU A 186 -23.80 0.18 4.61
N ILE A 187 -23.13 -0.86 4.10
CA ILE A 187 -22.35 -1.78 4.94
C ILE A 187 -21.16 -1.04 5.55
N ILE A 188 -20.46 -0.22 4.77
CA ILE A 188 -19.30 0.56 5.25
C ILE A 188 -19.72 1.51 6.37
N LYS A 189 -20.82 2.27 6.20
CA LYS A 189 -21.37 3.13 7.25
C LYS A 189 -21.75 2.36 8.51
N LYS A 190 -22.42 1.20 8.36
CA LYS A 190 -22.76 0.31 9.49
C LYS A 190 -21.50 -0.16 10.22
N SER A 191 -20.47 -0.60 9.50
CA SER A 191 -19.19 -1.01 10.11
C SER A 191 -18.51 0.14 10.83
N ILE A 192 -18.48 1.35 10.27
CA ILE A 192 -17.88 2.54 10.92
C ILE A 192 -18.64 2.92 12.19
N ALA A 193 -19.98 2.88 12.16
CA ALA A 193 -20.81 3.09 13.35
C ALA A 193 -20.56 2.01 14.42
N GLU A 194 -20.36 0.76 14.00
CA GLU A 194 -20.03 -0.36 14.89
C GLU A 194 -18.67 -0.16 15.56
N ILE A 195 -17.65 0.33 14.84
CA ILE A 195 -16.34 0.67 15.42
C ILE A 195 -16.50 1.70 16.54
N LYS A 196 -17.27 2.77 16.29
CA LYS A 196 -17.57 3.80 17.29
C LYS A 196 -18.28 3.22 18.51
N TYR A 197 -19.25 2.33 18.28
CA TYR A 197 -19.95 1.64 19.36
C TYR A 197 -19.00 0.78 20.19
N ILE A 198 -18.11 0.01 19.57
CA ILE A 198 -17.12 -0.83 20.27
C ILE A 198 -16.21 0.05 21.14
N ILE A 199 -15.63 1.11 20.57
CA ILE A 199 -14.75 2.02 21.33
C ILE A 199 -15.46 2.58 22.56
N SER A 200 -16.71 3.03 22.41
CA SER A 200 -17.50 3.55 23.53
C SER A 200 -17.92 2.47 24.52
N ARG A 201 -18.33 1.29 24.06
CA ARG A 201 -18.88 0.21 24.89
C ARG A 201 -17.83 -0.36 25.85
N TYR A 202 -16.58 -0.40 25.40
CA TYR A 202 -15.45 -0.98 26.11
C TYR A 202 -14.52 0.08 26.71
N ASN A 203 -14.94 1.36 26.71
CA ASN A 203 -14.18 2.50 27.23
C ASN A 203 -12.74 2.56 26.69
N LEU A 204 -12.55 2.22 25.41
CA LEU A 204 -11.26 2.29 24.75
C LEU A 204 -10.90 3.75 24.51
N ILE A 205 -9.63 4.10 24.72
CA ILE A 205 -9.11 5.45 24.52
C ILE A 205 -8.65 5.55 23.07
N PRO A 206 -9.36 6.25 22.17
CA PRO A 206 -8.93 6.38 20.79
C PRO A 206 -7.60 7.14 20.71
N LEU A 207 -6.66 6.59 19.95
CA LEU A 207 -5.36 7.22 19.72
C LEU A 207 -5.47 8.10 18.48
N HIS A 208 -5.12 9.37 18.63
CA HIS A 208 -4.90 10.27 17.51
C HIS A 208 -3.46 10.10 17.01
N VAL A 209 -3.28 9.88 15.71
CA VAL A 209 -1.98 9.89 15.04
C VAL A 209 -1.49 11.35 15.05
N LYS A 210 -0.75 11.72 16.11
CA LYS A 210 -0.10 13.03 16.15
C LYS A 210 0.76 13.21 14.91
N LYS A 211 0.56 14.32 14.19
CA LYS A 211 1.52 14.80 13.19
C LYS A 211 2.89 14.88 13.85
N THR A 212 3.85 14.13 13.32
CA THR A 212 5.26 14.46 13.50
C THR A 212 5.51 15.70 12.66
N GLU A 213 5.69 16.84 13.33
CA GLU A 213 6.11 18.11 12.72
C GLU A 213 7.55 18.01 12.18
#